data_AF-A0A3D5FPR0-F1
#
_entry.id   AF-A0A3D5FPR0-F1
#
_cell.length_a   1.000
_cell.length_b   1.000
_cell.length_c   1.000
_cell.angle_alpha   90.00
_cell.angle_beta   90.00
_cell.angle_gamma   90.00
#
_symmetry.space_group_name_H-M   'P 1'
#
loop_
_entity.id
_entity.type
_entity.pdbx_description
1 polymer ?
#
loop_
_entity_poly.entity_id
_entity_poly.type
_entity_poly.pdbx_seq_one_letter_code
_entity_poly.pdbx_strand_id
1 'polypeptide(L)'
;MADRRNPPRVNETRAILTRLTNHLPLAIGAGLFWALLLVAPTPGHGKPELLDRIVAVVDEEVILWSELTLRTQMDLQQQQRNPAYMNPTQLQGEMQRVLNEMVDERVLVLKAQEDSVEVDNQQVEDMLSAEWNRIRDRVSKLEFSTMLERSGMSERQLRATYRKQIRDRLLYDQMVNQLAYSQFITRRQVEDFRARFGDRLPLRFSVSQINVKVKPDDTVQENTLARISEIRSQLDQG
;
A
#
# COMPACT_ATOMS: atom_id res chain seq x y z
N MET A 1 11.66 47.34 36.29
CA MET A 1 10.45 47.18 35.45
C MET A 1 9.71 45.95 35.98
N ALA A 2 8.68 46.18 36.79
CA ALA A 2 7.89 45.19 37.53
C ALA A 2 7.15 44.23 36.56
N ASP A 3 7.23 42.92 36.73
CA ASP A 3 6.54 42.03 37.68
C ASP A 3 5.05 41.74 37.34
N ARG A 4 4.78 40.43 37.23
CA ARG A 4 3.52 39.68 37.37
C ARG A 4 2.22 40.24 36.75
N ARG A 5 1.62 39.42 35.87
CA ARG A 5 0.16 39.34 35.74
C ARG A 5 -0.32 37.89 35.86
N ASN A 6 -0.63 37.52 37.10
CA ASN A 6 -1.61 36.50 37.48
C ASN A 6 -3.03 37.05 37.21
N PRO A 7 -4.03 36.26 36.80
CA PRO A 7 -5.38 36.75 36.54
C PRO A 7 -6.20 36.90 37.84
N PRO A 8 -7.19 37.81 37.89
CA PRO A 8 -8.16 37.82 38.97
C PRO A 8 -9.30 36.82 38.74
N ARG A 9 -9.68 36.18 39.85
CA ARG A 9 -10.87 35.35 40.06
C ARG A 9 -12.12 36.21 40.27
N VAL A 10 -13.25 35.63 39.86
CA VAL A 10 -14.60 35.59 40.49
C VAL A 10 -15.07 36.81 41.29
N ASN A 11 -16.25 37.32 40.92
CA ASN A 11 -17.30 38.03 41.70
C ASN A 11 -18.30 38.54 40.62
N GLU A 12 -19.63 38.45 40.66
CA GLU A 12 -20.59 38.56 41.75
C GLU A 12 -21.99 38.15 41.25
N THR A 13 -22.81 37.72 42.20
CA THR A 13 -24.24 37.45 42.17
C THR A 13 -25.10 38.72 41.99
N ARG A 14 -26.27 38.59 41.31
CA ARG A 14 -27.56 39.27 41.58
C ARG A 14 -28.58 38.75 40.54
N ALA A 15 -29.49 37.84 40.89
CA ALA A 15 -30.76 38.06 41.59
C ALA A 15 -31.64 39.14 40.93
N ILE A 16 -32.58 38.71 40.07
CA ILE A 16 -33.86 39.40 39.89
C ILE A 16 -34.96 38.35 40.04
N LEU A 17 -35.68 38.51 41.14
CA LEU A 17 -36.99 37.94 41.43
C LEU A 17 -38.03 38.63 40.55
N THR A 18 -39.00 37.89 40.03
CA THR A 18 -40.41 38.27 40.23
C THR A 18 -41.34 37.07 40.01
N ARG A 19 -42.27 36.96 40.96
CA ARG A 19 -43.33 35.97 41.15
C ARG A 19 -44.49 36.16 40.17
N LEU A 20 -45.18 35.07 39.86
CA LEU A 20 -46.65 35.00 39.72
C LEU A 20 -47.05 33.50 39.65
N THR A 21 -47.22 32.83 40.79
CA THR A 21 -48.49 32.56 41.50
C THR A 21 -49.54 31.74 40.76
N ASN A 22 -49.90 30.62 41.42
CA ASN A 22 -51.18 29.89 41.43
C ASN A 22 -51.41 28.94 40.23
N HIS A 23 -51.84 27.69 40.37
CA HIS A 23 -52.41 26.92 41.48
C HIS A 23 -52.52 25.46 41.00
N LEU A 24 -52.25 24.48 41.86
CA LEU A 24 -52.62 23.08 41.64
C LEU A 24 -54.15 22.93 41.77
N PRO A 25 -54.75 21.93 41.12
CA PRO A 25 -55.09 20.76 41.92
C PRO A 25 -54.83 19.41 41.24
N LEU A 26 -54.53 18.48 42.13
CA LEU A 26 -54.47 17.03 41.98
C LEU A 26 -55.77 16.49 41.36
N ALA A 27 -55.67 15.62 40.36
CA ALA A 27 -56.75 14.71 39.97
C ALA A 27 -56.18 13.31 39.76
N ILE A 28 -56.66 12.40 40.61
CA ILE A 28 -56.41 10.96 40.62
C ILE A 28 -57.30 10.33 39.53
N GLY A 29 -56.74 9.47 38.67
CA GLY A 29 -57.53 8.78 37.65
C GLY A 29 -56.76 7.67 36.92
N ALA A 30 -56.93 6.45 37.44
CA ALA A 30 -56.71 5.12 36.87
C ALA A 30 -56.36 4.97 35.37
N GLY A 31 -55.39 4.07 35.09
CA GLY A 31 -55.33 3.36 33.81
C GLY A 31 -53.94 2.87 33.42
N LEU A 32 -53.67 1.59 33.65
CA LEU A 32 -52.94 0.67 32.76
C LEU A 32 -51.86 1.29 31.84
N PHE A 33 -50.58 1.05 32.14
CA PHE A 33 -49.62 0.49 31.17
C PHE A 33 -48.34 0.05 31.89
N TRP A 34 -48.41 -1.14 32.48
CA TRP A 34 -47.23 -1.92 32.84
C TRP A 34 -46.59 -2.41 31.54
N ALA A 35 -45.27 -2.23 31.42
CA ALA A 35 -44.38 -2.71 30.36
C ALA A 35 -44.30 -1.82 29.10
N LEU A 36 -43.11 -1.26 28.82
CA LEU A 36 -42.21 -1.80 27.80
C LEU A 36 -40.91 -0.97 27.68
N LEU A 37 -39.79 -1.69 27.56
CA LEU A 37 -38.50 -1.28 26.99
C LEU A 37 -37.52 -0.45 27.83
N LEU A 38 -36.82 -1.17 28.71
CA LEU A 38 -35.43 -0.88 29.07
C LEU A 38 -34.55 -1.12 27.83
N VAL A 39 -34.32 -0.08 27.02
CA VAL A 39 -33.34 -0.14 25.92
C VAL A 39 -31.95 -0.04 26.52
N ALA A 40 -31.29 -1.17 26.73
CA ALA A 40 -29.86 -1.20 26.96
C ALA A 40 -29.15 -0.84 25.64
N PRO A 41 -28.19 0.11 25.63
CA PRO A 41 -27.37 0.37 24.45
C PRO A 41 -26.57 -0.90 24.18
N THR A 42 -26.91 -1.62 23.12
CA THR A 42 -26.08 -2.70 22.62
C THR A 42 -24.75 -2.08 22.19
N PRO A 43 -23.60 -2.54 22.70
CA PRO A 43 -22.32 -2.18 22.11
C PRO A 43 -22.33 -2.76 20.69
N GLY A 44 -22.54 -1.89 19.72
CA GLY A 44 -22.39 -2.21 18.31
C GLY A 44 -20.98 -2.73 18.13
N HIS A 45 -20.86 -4.03 17.88
CA HIS A 45 -19.60 -4.64 17.46
C HIS A 45 -19.40 -4.26 15.99
N GLY A 46 -19.10 -2.97 15.75
CA GLY A 46 -18.48 -2.55 14.50
C GLY A 46 -17.16 -3.29 14.41
N LYS A 47 -17.02 -4.14 13.39
CA LYS A 47 -15.73 -4.76 13.07
C LYS A 47 -14.71 -3.61 13.02
N PRO A 48 -13.56 -3.71 13.72
CA PRO A 48 -12.56 -2.65 13.66
C PRO A 48 -12.21 -2.40 12.20
N GLU A 49 -12.54 -1.20 11.73
CA GLU A 49 -12.20 -0.78 10.39
C GLU A 49 -10.67 -0.69 10.33
N LEU A 50 -10.07 -1.52 9.49
CA LEU A 50 -8.62 -1.56 9.30
C LEU A 50 -8.24 -0.29 8.53
N LEU A 51 -8.05 0.81 9.25
CA LEU A 51 -7.51 2.04 8.69
C LEU A 51 -6.09 1.76 8.21
N ASP A 52 -5.92 1.82 6.89
CA ASP A 52 -4.61 1.71 6.26
C ASP A 52 -3.73 2.90 6.66
N ARG A 53 -2.45 2.63 6.91
CA ARG A 53 -1.52 3.63 7.46
C ARG A 53 -0.78 4.31 6.33
N ILE A 54 -0.59 5.63 6.45
CA ILE A 54 0.27 6.39 5.54
C ILE A 54 1.72 6.21 5.99
N VAL A 55 2.59 5.77 5.07
CA VAL A 55 4.02 5.58 5.34
C VAL A 55 4.88 6.72 4.80
N ALA A 56 4.41 7.40 3.76
CA ALA A 56 5.05 8.58 3.18
C ALA A 56 4.02 9.47 2.47
N VAL A 57 4.35 10.75 2.36
CA VAL A 57 3.58 11.74 1.61
C VAL A 57 4.54 12.39 0.62
N VAL A 58 4.18 12.38 -0.66
CA VAL A 58 4.94 12.94 -1.78
C VAL A 58 4.04 13.95 -2.48
N ASP A 59 4.21 15.22 -2.13
CA ASP A 59 3.35 16.32 -2.57
C ASP A 59 1.86 16.07 -2.25
N GLU A 60 0.97 16.01 -3.23
CA GLU A 60 -0.46 15.70 -3.05
C GLU A 60 -0.76 14.19 -2.95
N GLU A 61 0.25 13.33 -3.11
CA GLU A 61 0.08 11.89 -3.20
C GLU A 61 0.63 11.17 -1.96
N VAL A 62 -0.03 10.09 -1.55
CA VAL A 62 0.35 9.32 -0.35
C VAL A 62 0.75 7.90 -0.73
N ILE A 63 1.73 7.35 -0.02
CA ILE A 63 2.11 5.94 -0.09
C ILE A 63 1.54 5.25 1.14
N LEU A 64 0.80 4.17 0.92
CA LEU A 64 0.13 3.40 1.97
C LEU A 64 0.99 2.22 2.44
N TRP A 65 0.75 1.76 3.68
CA TRP A 65 1.42 0.60 4.24
C TRP A 65 1.08 -0.68 3.48
N SER A 66 -0.19 -0.85 3.09
CA SER A 66 -0.62 -2.00 2.28
C SER A 66 0.09 -2.04 0.92
N GLU A 67 0.27 -0.87 0.30
CA GLU A 67 0.96 -0.71 -0.98
C GLU A 67 2.44 -1.05 -0.86
N LEU A 68 3.13 -0.48 0.14
CA LEU A 68 4.53 -0.78 0.42
C LEU A 68 4.74 -2.28 0.67
N THR A 69 3.86 -2.90 1.46
CA THR A 69 3.94 -4.33 1.79
C THR A 69 3.75 -5.18 0.54
N LEU A 70 2.75 -4.86 -0.29
CA LEU A 70 2.47 -5.58 -1.53
C LEU A 70 3.63 -5.44 -2.52
N ARG A 71 4.16 -4.22 -2.71
CA ARG A 71 5.29 -3.95 -3.60
C ARG A 71 6.55 -4.69 -3.13
N THR A 72 6.82 -4.68 -1.83
CA THR A 72 7.96 -5.42 -1.25
C THR A 72 7.82 -6.92 -1.50
N GLN A 73 6.62 -7.49 -1.32
CA GLN A 73 6.38 -8.91 -1.58
C GLN A 73 6.59 -9.26 -3.07
N MET A 74 6.11 -8.42 -3.98
CA MET A 74 6.31 -8.60 -5.42
C MET A 74 7.78 -8.56 -5.81
N ASP A 75 8.54 -7.60 -5.27
CA ASP A 75 9.97 -7.45 -5.54
C ASP A 75 10.78 -8.65 -5.03
N LEU A 76 10.52 -9.09 -3.79
CA LEU A 76 11.14 -10.29 -3.23
C LEU A 76 10.84 -11.54 -4.07
N GLN A 77 9.59 -11.70 -4.53
CA GLN A 77 9.19 -12.81 -5.39
C GLN A 77 9.94 -12.79 -6.74
N GLN A 78 10.13 -11.61 -7.34
CA GLN A 78 10.89 -11.46 -8.58
C GLN A 78 12.37 -11.85 -8.40
N GLN A 79 12.94 -11.54 -7.23
CA GLN A 79 14.29 -11.92 -6.85
C GLN A 79 14.42 -13.39 -6.39
N GLN A 80 13.33 -14.17 -6.42
CA GLN A 80 13.26 -15.53 -5.89
C GLN A 80 13.64 -15.63 -4.39
N ARG A 81 13.46 -14.54 -3.65
CA ARG A 81 13.71 -14.46 -2.20
C ARG A 81 12.38 -14.61 -1.47
N ASN A 82 12.35 -15.45 -0.45
CA ASN A 82 11.16 -15.62 0.39
C ASN A 82 11.32 -14.76 1.66
N PRO A 83 10.40 -13.83 1.96
CA PRO A 83 10.43 -13.04 3.19
C PRO A 83 10.45 -13.90 4.47
N ALA A 84 9.94 -15.14 4.42
CA ALA A 84 9.94 -16.04 5.57
C ALA A 84 11.35 -16.48 6.03
N TYR A 85 12.35 -16.41 5.15
CA TYR A 85 13.75 -16.70 5.49
C TYR A 85 14.54 -15.45 5.87
N MET A 86 13.89 -14.29 5.94
CA MET A 86 14.50 -13.02 6.29
C MET A 86 14.27 -12.69 7.76
N ASN A 87 15.32 -12.25 8.44
CA ASN A 87 15.23 -11.70 9.78
C ASN A 87 14.57 -10.31 9.75
N PRO A 88 13.92 -9.87 10.85
CA PRO A 88 13.13 -8.63 10.85
C PRO A 88 13.90 -7.38 10.39
N THR A 89 15.18 -7.25 10.76
CA THR A 89 16.03 -6.13 10.35
C THR A 89 16.30 -6.12 8.85
N GLN A 90 16.48 -7.29 8.23
CA GLN A 90 16.68 -7.40 6.79
C GLN A 90 15.39 -7.04 6.04
N LEU A 91 14.25 -7.56 6.50
CA LEU A 91 12.95 -7.22 5.92
C LEU A 91 12.67 -5.73 6.00
N GLN A 92 12.94 -5.10 7.14
CA GLN A 92 12.79 -3.65 7.31
C GLN A 92 13.72 -2.86 6.37
N GLY A 93 14.96 -3.33 6.17
CA GLY A 93 15.89 -2.74 5.19
C GLY A 93 15.37 -2.83 3.75
N GLU A 94 14.81 -3.97 3.36
CA GLU A 94 14.18 -4.14 2.05
C GLU A 94 12.94 -3.25 1.90
N MET A 95 12.08 -3.18 2.91
CA MET A 95 10.92 -2.28 2.91
C MET A 95 11.37 -0.81 2.80
N GLN A 96 12.45 -0.40 3.47
CA GLN A 96 12.96 0.96 3.35
C GLN A 96 13.52 1.23 1.94
N ARG A 97 14.23 0.29 1.34
CA ARG A 97 14.71 0.41 -0.04
C ARG A 97 13.54 0.57 -1.01
N VAL A 98 12.55 -0.32 -0.92
CA VAL A 98 11.35 -0.28 -1.77
C VAL A 98 10.57 1.02 -1.56
N LEU A 99 10.45 1.50 -0.32
CA LEU A 99 9.80 2.79 -0.04
C LEU A 99 10.51 3.95 -0.73
N ASN A 100 11.85 3.98 -0.67
CA ASN A 100 12.63 5.01 -1.36
C ASN A 100 12.41 4.95 -2.88
N GLU A 101 12.43 3.75 -3.48
CA GLU A 101 12.14 3.55 -4.89
C GLU A 101 10.73 4.05 -5.26
N MET A 102 9.72 3.74 -4.44
CA MET A 102 8.36 4.22 -4.66
C MET A 102 8.25 5.75 -4.57
N VAL A 103 8.99 6.38 -3.65
CA VAL A 103 9.05 7.85 -3.54
C VAL A 103 9.70 8.44 -4.79
N ASP A 104 10.83 7.90 -5.22
CA ASP A 104 11.54 8.37 -6.43
C ASP A 104 10.67 8.21 -7.69
N GLU A 105 9.99 7.06 -7.84
CA GLU A 105 9.02 6.82 -8.91
C GLU A 105 7.91 7.89 -8.90
N ARG A 106 7.35 8.20 -7.73
CA ARG A 106 6.27 9.18 -7.58
C ARG A 106 6.72 10.60 -7.93
N VAL A 107 7.90 10.99 -7.46
CA VAL A 107 8.50 12.30 -7.77
C VAL A 107 8.69 12.47 -9.28
N LEU A 108 9.18 11.44 -9.97
CA LEU A 108 9.39 11.49 -11.42
C LEU A 108 8.08 11.57 -12.20
N VAL A 109 7.02 10.87 -11.76
CA VAL A 109 5.70 10.98 -12.38
C VAL A 109 5.11 12.37 -12.19
N LEU A 110 5.16 12.92 -10.97
CA LEU A 110 4.69 14.29 -10.69
C LEU A 110 5.47 15.31 -11.52
N LYS A 111 6.79 15.14 -11.64
CA LYS A 111 7.61 15.99 -12.49
C LYS A 111 7.21 15.89 -13.97
N ALA A 112 6.90 14.69 -14.45
CA ALA A 112 6.43 14.49 -15.82
C ALA A 112 5.09 15.17 -16.09
N GLN A 113 4.19 15.18 -15.11
CA GLN A 113 2.92 15.89 -15.19
C GLN A 113 3.12 17.41 -15.17
N GLU A 114 3.99 17.92 -14.30
CA GLU A 114 4.35 19.35 -14.24
C GLU A 114 4.97 19.82 -15.57
N ASP A 115 5.89 19.03 -16.13
CA ASP A 115 6.56 19.32 -17.40
C ASP A 115 5.68 19.01 -18.63
N SER A 116 4.42 18.61 -18.42
CA SER A 116 3.44 18.30 -19.47
C SER A 116 3.94 17.26 -20.49
N VAL A 117 4.62 16.22 -20.00
CA VAL A 117 5.08 15.09 -20.82
C VAL A 117 3.86 14.33 -21.35
N GLU A 118 3.76 14.20 -22.68
CA GLU A 118 2.63 13.54 -23.33
C GLU A 118 2.86 12.03 -23.49
N VAL A 119 1.84 11.24 -23.14
CA VAL A 119 1.80 9.78 -23.37
C VAL A 119 0.69 9.46 -24.36
N ASP A 120 0.96 8.55 -25.30
CA ASP A 120 -0.02 8.11 -26.27
C ASP A 120 -1.17 7.34 -25.60
N ASN A 121 -2.40 7.84 -25.75
CA ASN A 121 -3.59 7.20 -25.21
C ASN A 121 -3.86 5.83 -25.87
N GLN A 122 -3.49 5.65 -27.15
CA GLN A 122 -3.67 4.36 -27.80
C GLN A 122 -2.79 3.29 -27.14
N GLN A 123 -1.52 3.64 -26.86
CA GLN A 123 -0.61 2.77 -26.12
C GLN A 123 -1.17 2.37 -24.74
N VAL A 124 -1.78 3.31 -24.02
CA VAL A 124 -2.42 3.03 -22.72
C VAL A 124 -3.55 2.01 -22.86
N GLU A 125 -4.44 2.18 -23.84
CA GLU A 125 -5.55 1.24 -24.05
C GLU A 125 -5.07 -0.13 -24.53
N ASP A 126 -4.04 -0.18 -25.38
CA ASP A 126 -3.44 -1.44 -25.85
C ASP A 126 -2.84 -2.22 -24.67
N MET A 127 -2.07 -1.56 -23.80
CA MET A 127 -1.52 -2.18 -22.59
C MET A 127 -2.61 -2.62 -21.61
N LEU A 128 -3.66 -1.80 -21.43
CA LEU A 128 -4.80 -2.13 -20.58
C LEU A 128 -5.52 -3.38 -21.11
N SER A 129 -5.74 -3.47 -22.42
CA SER A 129 -6.38 -4.62 -23.04
C SER A 129 -5.56 -5.90 -22.86
N ALA A 130 -4.23 -5.81 -23.02
CA ALA A 130 -3.31 -6.92 -22.83
C ALA A 130 -3.27 -7.39 -21.36
N GLU A 131 -3.26 -6.46 -20.40
CA GLU A 131 -3.34 -6.78 -18.98
C GLU A 131 -4.68 -7.45 -18.64
N TRP A 132 -5.77 -6.91 -19.17
CA TRP A 132 -7.11 -7.44 -18.93
C TRP A 132 -7.28 -8.86 -19.45
N ASN A 133 -6.77 -9.15 -20.65
CA ASN A 133 -6.77 -10.49 -21.21
C ASN A 133 -5.96 -11.45 -20.33
N ARG A 134 -4.78 -11.03 -19.85
CA ARG A 134 -3.97 -11.84 -18.93
C ARG A 134 -4.68 -12.15 -17.60
N ILE A 135 -5.42 -11.21 -17.05
CA ILE A 135 -6.22 -11.44 -15.83
C ILE A 135 -7.33 -12.46 -16.12
N ARG A 136 -8.05 -12.30 -17.23
CA ARG A 136 -9.14 -13.19 -17.61
C ARG A 136 -8.69 -14.62 -17.94
N ASP A 137 -7.49 -14.78 -18.48
CA ASP A 137 -6.94 -16.11 -18.82
C ASP A 137 -6.46 -16.87 -17.57
N ARG A 138 -6.12 -16.16 -16.49
CA ARG A 138 -5.60 -16.75 -15.25
C ARG A 138 -6.66 -17.00 -14.20
N VAL A 139 -7.80 -16.33 -14.28
CA VAL A 139 -8.83 -16.31 -13.22
C VAL A 139 -10.15 -16.77 -13.81
N SER A 140 -10.80 -17.75 -13.17
CA SER A 140 -12.14 -18.19 -13.58
C SER A 140 -13.18 -17.08 -13.36
N LYS A 141 -14.32 -17.12 -14.07
CA LYS A 141 -15.38 -16.11 -13.91
C LYS A 141 -15.86 -15.94 -12.46
N LEU A 142 -15.91 -17.04 -11.70
CA LEU A 142 -16.34 -17.06 -10.30
C LEU A 142 -15.29 -16.44 -9.37
N GLU A 143 -14.01 -16.73 -9.60
CA GLU A 143 -12.92 -16.12 -8.83
C GLU A 143 -12.80 -14.62 -9.12
N PHE A 144 -13.07 -14.21 -10.36
CA PHE A 144 -13.05 -12.81 -10.77
C PHE A 144 -14.18 -12.01 -10.10
N SER A 145 -15.41 -12.55 -10.04
CA SER A 145 -16.50 -11.90 -9.31
C SER A 145 -16.21 -11.81 -7.82
N THR A 146 -15.66 -12.89 -7.24
CA THR A 146 -15.25 -12.91 -5.82
C THR A 146 -14.15 -11.87 -5.53
N MET A 147 -13.21 -11.67 -6.46
CA MET A 147 -12.17 -10.65 -6.36
C MET A 147 -12.76 -9.23 -6.37
N LEU A 148 -13.72 -8.96 -7.25
CA LEU A 148 -14.41 -7.67 -7.31
C LEU A 148 -15.23 -7.38 -6.03
N GLU A 149 -15.92 -8.40 -5.50
CA GLU A 149 -16.65 -8.29 -4.24
C GLU A 149 -15.71 -8.00 -3.06
N ARG A 150 -14.54 -8.67 -3.01
CA ARG A 150 -13.52 -8.44 -1.98
C ARG A 150 -12.87 -7.07 -2.07
N SER A 151 -12.67 -6.54 -3.27
CA SER A 151 -12.11 -5.20 -3.46
C SER A 151 -13.12 -4.08 -3.25
N GLY A 152 -14.42 -4.39 -3.24
CA GLY A 152 -15.50 -3.41 -3.14
C GLY A 152 -15.60 -2.50 -4.37
N MET A 153 -14.95 -2.87 -5.49
CA MET A 153 -14.91 -2.07 -6.71
C MET A 153 -15.67 -2.77 -7.84
N SER A 154 -16.35 -1.98 -8.67
CA SER A 154 -16.90 -2.47 -9.94
C SER A 154 -15.78 -2.74 -10.95
N GLU A 155 -16.04 -3.60 -11.94
CA GLU A 155 -15.12 -3.86 -13.05
C GLU A 155 -14.67 -2.55 -13.75
N ARG A 156 -15.60 -1.61 -13.91
CA ARG A 156 -15.33 -0.30 -14.53
C ARG A 156 -14.35 0.52 -13.70
N GLN A 157 -14.54 0.57 -12.38
CA GLN A 157 -13.63 1.25 -11.47
C GLN A 157 -12.25 0.59 -11.48
N LEU A 158 -12.20 -0.75 -11.44
CA LEU A 158 -10.94 -1.48 -11.51
C LEU A 158 -10.17 -1.13 -12.79
N ARG A 159 -10.83 -1.20 -13.96
CA ARG A 159 -10.21 -0.80 -15.24
C ARG A 159 -9.74 0.66 -15.24
N ALA A 160 -10.48 1.57 -14.60
CA ALA A 160 -10.06 2.96 -14.49
C ALA A 160 -8.80 3.11 -13.62
N THR A 161 -8.71 2.37 -12.51
CA THR A 161 -7.51 2.32 -11.66
C THR A 161 -6.30 1.79 -12.43
N TYR A 162 -6.45 0.66 -13.13
CA TYR A 162 -5.38 0.10 -13.96
C TYR A 162 -4.95 1.04 -15.09
N ARG A 163 -5.91 1.72 -15.74
CA ARG A 163 -5.60 2.73 -16.76
C ARG A 163 -4.74 3.86 -16.19
N LYS A 164 -5.08 4.36 -14.99
CA LYS A 164 -4.28 5.37 -14.30
C LYS A 164 -2.86 4.84 -14.04
N GLN A 165 -2.75 3.66 -13.44
CA GLN A 165 -1.45 3.03 -13.15
C GLN A 165 -0.57 2.82 -14.39
N ILE A 166 -1.16 2.39 -15.51
CA ILE A 166 -0.45 2.21 -16.78
C ILE A 166 0.04 3.57 -17.31
N ARG A 167 -0.80 4.60 -17.26
CA ARG A 167 -0.41 5.95 -17.67
C ARG A 167 0.74 6.49 -16.80
N ASP A 168 0.63 6.35 -15.48
CA ASP A 168 1.67 6.82 -14.54
C ASP A 168 3.01 6.09 -14.82
N ARG A 169 2.96 4.79 -15.11
CA ARG A 169 4.15 4.02 -15.52
C ARG A 169 4.77 4.54 -16.83
N LEU A 170 3.95 4.83 -17.83
CA LEU A 170 4.46 5.35 -19.11
C LEU A 170 5.06 6.76 -18.96
N LEU A 171 4.46 7.61 -18.12
CA LEU A 171 5.02 8.91 -17.77
C LEU A 171 6.38 8.79 -17.09
N TYR A 172 6.50 7.86 -16.13
CA TYR A 172 7.77 7.53 -15.50
C TYR A 172 8.82 7.11 -16.52
N ASP A 173 8.50 6.13 -17.37
CA ASP A 173 9.44 5.60 -18.38
C ASP A 173 9.88 6.71 -19.35
N GLN A 174 8.99 7.60 -19.76
CA GLN A 174 9.30 8.71 -20.65
C GLN A 174 10.19 9.77 -19.99
N MET A 175 9.91 10.11 -18.72
CA MET A 175 10.74 11.04 -17.95
C MET A 175 12.15 10.48 -17.73
N VAL A 176 12.27 9.20 -17.34
CA VAL A 176 13.57 8.54 -17.19
C VAL A 176 14.36 8.57 -18.50
N ASN A 177 13.71 8.26 -19.62
CA ASN A 177 14.35 8.34 -20.93
C ASN A 177 14.83 9.76 -21.25
N GLN A 178 14.00 10.78 -21.03
CA GLN A 178 14.38 12.18 -21.28
C GLN A 178 15.59 12.60 -20.42
N LEU A 179 15.61 12.24 -19.14
CA LEU A 179 16.74 12.48 -18.26
C LEU A 179 17.98 11.73 -18.72
N ALA A 180 17.85 10.48 -19.15
CA ALA A 180 18.95 9.67 -19.67
C ALA A 180 19.57 10.24 -20.96
N TYR A 181 18.81 10.99 -21.78
CA TYR A 181 19.34 11.67 -22.97
C TYR A 181 19.92 13.06 -22.70
N SER A 182 19.67 13.64 -21.51
CA SER A 182 20.22 14.96 -21.14
C SER A 182 21.73 14.97 -20.88
N GLN A 183 22.34 13.79 -20.73
CA GLN A 183 23.78 13.64 -20.50
C GLN A 183 24.56 13.73 -21.81
N PHE A 184 25.19 14.89 -22.02
CA PHE A 184 26.03 15.15 -23.18
C PHE A 184 27.38 14.43 -23.07
N ILE A 185 27.66 13.50 -23.99
CA ILE A 185 28.97 12.89 -24.13
C ILE A 185 29.92 13.91 -24.77
N THR A 186 30.94 14.33 -24.03
CA THR A 186 31.95 15.29 -24.50
C THR A 186 33.03 14.61 -25.33
N ARG A 187 33.66 15.36 -26.23
CA ARG A 187 34.81 14.88 -27.02
C ARG A 187 35.93 14.30 -26.13
N ARG A 188 36.22 14.93 -25.00
CA ARG A 188 37.23 14.48 -24.04
C ARG A 188 36.92 13.08 -23.50
N GLN A 189 35.66 12.82 -23.12
CA GLN A 189 35.23 11.50 -22.64
C GLN A 189 35.38 10.43 -23.72
N VAL A 190 35.12 10.76 -24.99
CA VAL A 190 35.35 9.85 -26.12
C VAL A 190 36.83 9.56 -26.31
N GLU A 191 37.69 10.58 -26.22
CA GLU A 191 39.14 10.43 -26.31
C GLU A 191 39.71 9.61 -25.14
N ASP A 192 39.25 9.85 -23.91
CA ASP A 192 39.62 9.08 -22.72
C ASP A 192 39.17 7.61 -22.82
N PHE A 193 37.96 7.36 -23.30
CA PHE A 193 37.46 6.00 -23.55
C PHE A 193 38.33 5.29 -24.59
N ARG A 194 38.62 5.95 -25.71
CA ARG A 194 39.47 5.40 -26.78
C ARG A 194 40.90 5.13 -26.29
N ALA A 195 41.48 6.00 -25.47
CA ALA A 195 42.80 5.80 -24.90
C ALA A 195 42.85 4.57 -23.95
N ARG A 196 41.78 4.33 -23.19
CA ARG A 196 41.69 3.23 -22.22
C ARG A 196 41.39 1.87 -22.85
N PHE A 197 40.49 1.82 -23.84
CA PHE A 197 40.01 0.57 -24.43
C PHE A 197 40.58 0.30 -25.84
N GLY A 198 41.24 1.30 -26.46
CA GLY A 198 41.80 1.19 -27.81
C GLY A 198 40.74 0.85 -28.86
N ASP A 199 41.15 0.16 -29.93
CA ASP A 199 40.25 -0.40 -30.94
C ASP A 199 39.78 -1.83 -30.61
N ARG A 200 39.93 -2.26 -29.35
CA ARG A 200 39.52 -3.62 -28.93
C ARG A 200 38.05 -3.59 -28.53
N LEU A 201 37.21 -4.23 -29.33
CA LEU A 201 35.85 -4.56 -28.91
C LEU A 201 35.90 -5.47 -27.67
N PRO A 202 34.97 -5.31 -26.71
CA PRO A 202 34.90 -6.21 -25.57
C PRO A 202 34.74 -7.65 -26.06
N LEU A 203 35.53 -8.56 -25.47
CA LEU A 203 35.47 -9.99 -25.78
C LEU A 203 34.03 -10.49 -25.55
N ARG A 204 33.40 -11.05 -26.59
CA ARG A 204 32.10 -11.70 -26.44
C ARG A 204 32.33 -13.09 -25.85
N PHE A 205 31.92 -13.27 -24.60
CA PHE A 205 31.92 -14.58 -23.95
C PHE A 205 30.53 -15.20 -24.07
N SER A 206 30.47 -16.47 -24.49
CA SER A 206 29.26 -17.28 -24.34
C SER A 206 29.31 -17.96 -22.98
N VAL A 207 28.50 -17.48 -22.03
CA VAL A 207 28.43 -18.04 -20.68
C VAL A 207 27.27 -19.02 -20.62
N SER A 208 27.58 -20.30 -20.41
CA SER A 208 26.58 -21.32 -20.07
C SER A 208 26.51 -21.46 -18.57
N GLN A 209 25.40 -21.04 -17.96
CA GLN A 209 25.17 -21.22 -16.53
C GLN A 209 24.37 -22.50 -16.27
N ILE A 210 24.92 -23.40 -15.45
CA ILE A 210 24.18 -24.55 -14.93
C ILE A 210 23.67 -24.17 -13.54
N ASN A 211 22.35 -23.98 -13.41
CA ASN A 211 21.71 -23.80 -12.12
C ASN A 211 21.47 -25.16 -11.47
N VAL A 212 22.35 -25.55 -10.55
CA VAL A 212 22.13 -26.74 -9.70
C VAL A 212 21.21 -26.33 -8.56
N LYS A 213 19.97 -26.83 -8.57
CA LYS A 213 19.07 -26.69 -7.42
C LYS A 213 19.63 -27.56 -6.30
N VAL A 214 20.04 -26.93 -5.20
CA VAL A 214 20.41 -27.64 -3.97
C VAL A 214 19.15 -28.35 -3.47
N LYS A 215 19.11 -29.67 -3.59
CA LYS A 215 18.13 -30.49 -2.88
C LYS A 215 18.61 -30.62 -1.44
N PRO A 216 17.75 -30.46 -0.43
CA PRO A 216 18.11 -30.78 0.95
C PRO A 216 18.59 -32.23 1.00
N ASP A 217 19.64 -32.49 1.78
CA ASP A 217 20.15 -33.84 2.03
C ASP A 217 19.02 -34.78 2.44
N ASP A 218 19.11 -36.05 2.05
CA ASP A 218 18.03 -37.02 2.28
C ASP A 218 17.74 -37.16 3.79
N THR A 219 18.77 -37.01 4.61
CA THR A 219 18.65 -36.96 6.09
C THR A 219 17.78 -35.79 6.57
N VAL A 220 17.87 -34.63 5.92
CA VAL A 220 17.08 -33.43 6.27
C VAL A 220 15.64 -33.61 5.83
N GLN A 221 15.40 -34.25 4.68
CA GLN A 221 14.04 -34.57 4.22
C GLN A 221 13.35 -35.57 5.13
N GLU A 222 14.03 -36.66 5.51
CA GLU A 222 13.48 -37.67 6.42
C GLU A 222 13.15 -37.08 7.80
N ASN A 223 14.05 -36.29 8.38
CA ASN A 223 13.81 -35.63 9.67
C ASN A 223 12.63 -34.65 9.60
N THR A 224 12.52 -33.90 8.50
CA THR A 224 11.42 -32.94 8.31
C THR A 224 10.09 -33.67 8.10
N LEU A 225 10.07 -34.77 7.34
CA LEU A 225 8.88 -35.61 7.15
C LEU A 225 8.42 -36.26 8.45
N ALA A 226 9.36 -36.76 9.26
CA ALA A 226 9.07 -37.30 10.60
C ALA A 226 8.47 -36.21 11.51
N ARG A 227 8.99 -34.98 11.44
CA ARG A 227 8.44 -33.86 12.20
C ARG A 227 7.04 -33.44 11.72
N ILE A 228 6.81 -33.45 10.42
CA ILE A 228 5.49 -33.15 9.83
C ILE A 228 4.47 -34.22 10.22
N SER A 229 4.84 -35.51 10.21
CA SER A 229 3.94 -36.59 10.61
C SER A 229 3.62 -36.56 12.10
N GLU A 230 4.59 -36.21 12.95
CA GLU A 230 4.38 -35.98 14.37
C GLU A 230 3.40 -34.83 14.62
N ILE A 231 3.63 -33.66 14.00
CA ILE A 231 2.72 -32.51 14.11
C ILE A 231 1.31 -32.87 13.61
N ARG A 232 1.22 -33.61 12.50
CA ARG A 232 -0.07 -34.07 11.97
C ARG A 232 -0.78 -35.00 12.96
N SER A 233 -0.07 -35.94 13.58
CA SER A 233 -0.65 -36.83 14.59
C SER A 233 -1.11 -36.07 15.83
N GLN A 234 -0.43 -34.99 16.22
CA GLN A 234 -0.84 -34.13 17.33
C GLN A 234 -2.12 -33.35 16.97
N LEU A 235 -2.20 -32.78 15.76
CA LEU A 235 -3.38 -32.08 15.27
C LEU A 235 -4.60 -33.02 15.09
N ASP A 236 -4.38 -34.25 14.67
CA ASP A 236 -5.43 -35.26 14.52
C ASP A 236 -5.94 -35.79 15.88
N GLN A 237 -5.15 -35.61 16.95
CA GLN A 237 -5.49 -36.02 18.32
C GLN A 237 -6.10 -34.90 19.18
N GLY A 238 -6.16 -33.66 18.67
CA GLY A 238 -6.81 -32.52 19.31
C GLY A 238 -5.85 -31.53 19.95
#